data_AF-A0A7V9UAN8-F1
#
_entry.id   AF-A0A7V9UAN8-F1
#
_cell.length_a   1.000
_cell.length_b   1.000
_cell.length_c   1.000
_cell.angle_alpha   90.00
_cell.angle_beta   90.00
_cell.angle_gamma   90.00
#
_symmetry.space_group_name_H-M   'P 1'
#
loop_
_entity.id
_entity.type
_entity.pdbx_description
1 polymer ?
#
loop_
_entity_poly.entity_id
_entity_poly.type
_entity_poly.pdbx_seq_one_letter_code
_entity_poly.pdbx_strand_id
1 'polypeptide(L)'
;GSWYVVGKDQERGEPRAFRLSRIRSDIEVLEGTYDIPGDFDAGAHVGGAAFEVGTEVVTGTIRFSPDLRWWAEQNMSGAPITERPEGALDVEVPVGNPSALISWVIGFGGGVEIVSPPAARQALLDHLAPFVAETA
;
A
#
# COMPACT_ATOMS: atom_id res chain seq x y z
N GLY A 1 6.10 -0.09 -18.33
CA GLY A 1 5.17 -1.07 -17.71
C GLY A 1 5.93 -2.01 -16.79
N SER A 2 5.24 -2.70 -15.88
CA SER A 2 5.82 -3.74 -15.01
C SER A 2 5.08 -5.05 -15.21
N TRP A 3 5.78 -6.17 -15.17
CA TRP A 3 5.21 -7.51 -15.30
C TRP A 3 5.14 -8.22 -13.94
N TYR A 4 4.04 -8.93 -13.71
CA TYR A 4 3.78 -9.68 -12.50
C TYR A 4 3.27 -11.09 -12.84
N VAL A 5 3.59 -12.06 -11.99
CA VAL A 5 2.94 -13.38 -11.96
C VAL A 5 2.12 -13.46 -10.69
N VAL A 6 0.88 -13.95 -10.79
CA VAL A 6 0.00 -14.15 -9.64
C VAL A 6 -0.32 -15.62 -9.54
N GLY A 7 -0.16 -16.17 -8.35
CA GLY A 7 -0.49 -17.55 -8.06
C GLY A 7 -0.55 -17.80 -6.56
N LYS A 8 -0.98 -19.01 -6.18
CA LYS A 8 -0.95 -19.43 -4.78
C LYS A 8 0.50 -19.68 -4.36
N ASP A 9 0.97 -18.87 -3.42
CA ASP A 9 2.24 -19.10 -2.73
C ASP A 9 2.08 -20.35 -1.85
N GLN A 10 2.87 -21.40 -2.11
CA GLN A 10 2.76 -22.67 -1.39
C GLN A 10 3.28 -22.57 0.05
N GLU A 11 4.21 -21.66 0.35
CA GLU A 11 4.71 -21.46 1.71
C GLU A 11 3.70 -20.69 2.58
N ARG A 12 2.97 -19.76 1.97
CA ARG A 12 1.99 -18.90 2.68
C ARG A 12 0.56 -19.40 2.58
N GLY A 13 0.25 -20.24 1.60
CA GLY A 13 -1.08 -20.81 1.39
C GLY A 13 -2.11 -19.86 0.78
N GLU A 14 -1.69 -18.70 0.25
CA GLU A 14 -2.58 -17.64 -0.24
C GLU A 14 -2.14 -17.10 -1.62
N PRO A 15 -3.05 -16.50 -2.42
CA PRO A 15 -2.67 -15.83 -3.66
C PRO A 15 -1.74 -14.64 -3.43
N ARG A 16 -0.66 -14.55 -4.21
CA ARG A 16 0.30 -13.44 -4.16
C ARG A 16 0.76 -13.02 -5.55
N ALA A 17 1.05 -11.74 -5.71
CA ALA A 17 1.66 -11.18 -6.91
C ALA A 17 3.17 -11.00 -6.74
N PHE A 18 3.94 -11.62 -7.64
CA PHE A 18 5.39 -11.51 -7.68
C PHE A 18 5.81 -10.68 -8.88
N ARG A 19 6.54 -9.59 -8.64
CA ARG A 19 7.08 -8.75 -9.73
C ARG A 19 8.21 -9.49 -10.43
N LEU A 20 8.07 -9.74 -11.74
CA LEU A 20 9.04 -10.53 -12.52
C LEU A 20 10.47 -9.98 -12.39
N SER A 21 10.61 -8.64 -12.37
CA SER A 21 11.92 -7.99 -12.24
C SER A 21 12.64 -8.22 -10.90
N ARG A 22 11.96 -8.81 -9.91
CA ARG A 22 12.54 -9.13 -8.59
C ARG A 22 12.88 -10.61 -8.44
N ILE A 23 12.50 -11.47 -9.38
CA ILE A 23 12.90 -12.87 -9.37
C ILE A 23 14.35 -12.94 -9.83
N ARG A 24 15.23 -13.46 -8.96
CA ARG A 24 16.68 -13.55 -9.19
C ARG A 24 17.16 -15.00 -9.33
N SER A 25 16.33 -15.96 -8.92
CA SER A 25 16.60 -17.38 -9.04
C SER A 25 16.28 -17.87 -10.44
N ASP A 26 16.79 -19.06 -10.77
CA ASP A 26 16.34 -19.82 -11.92
C ASP A 26 14.87 -20.25 -11.73
N ILE A 27 14.17 -20.45 -12.84
CA ILE A 27 12.78 -20.91 -12.87
C ILE A 27 12.78 -22.42 -13.12
N GLU A 28 12.12 -23.17 -12.25
CA GLU A 28 11.93 -24.61 -12.36
C GLU A 28 10.47 -24.93 -12.67
N VAL A 29 10.24 -25.84 -13.63
CA VAL A 29 8.92 -26.38 -13.92
C VAL A 29 8.76 -27.67 -13.13
N LEU A 30 7.81 -27.71 -12.21
CA LEU A 30 7.51 -28.88 -11.40
C LEU A 30 6.51 -29.80 -12.12
N GLU A 31 6.59 -31.11 -11.84
CA GLU A 31 5.56 -32.07 -12.26
C GLU A 31 4.27 -31.87 -11.47
N GLY A 32 3.12 -32.07 -12.13
CA GLY A 32 1.80 -32.00 -11.51
C GLY A 32 0.84 -31.08 -12.26
N THR A 33 -0.37 -30.96 -11.71
CA THR A 33 -1.44 -30.10 -12.24
C THR A 33 -2.02 -29.26 -11.12
N TYR A 34 -2.64 -28.15 -11.49
CA TYR A 34 -3.39 -27.29 -10.59
C TYR A 34 -4.65 -26.79 -11.28
N ASP A 35 -5.67 -26.50 -10.49
CA ASP A 35 -6.88 -25.86 -10.94
C ASP A 35 -6.85 -24.38 -10.55
N ILE A 36 -7.22 -23.51 -11.49
CA ILE A 36 -7.42 -22.10 -11.22
C ILE A 36 -8.90 -21.92 -10.82
N PRO A 37 -9.21 -21.29 -9.66
CA PRO A 37 -10.59 -21.00 -9.30
C PRO A 37 -11.30 -20.21 -10.40
N GLY A 38 -12.57 -20.53 -10.67
CA GLY A 38 -13.32 -19.92 -11.78
C GLY A 38 -13.58 -18.42 -11.61
N ASP A 39 -13.47 -17.92 -10.39
CA ASP A 39 -13.63 -16.53 -9.97
C ASP A 39 -12.28 -15.81 -9.74
N PHE A 40 -11.15 -16.45 -10.08
CA PHE A 40 -9.83 -15.88 -9.84
C PHE A 40 -9.55 -14.67 -10.76
N ASP A 41 -9.40 -13.49 -10.15
CA ASP A 41 -8.98 -12.25 -10.82
C ASP A 41 -7.52 -11.92 -10.48
N ALA A 42 -6.60 -12.24 -11.41
CA ALA A 42 -5.18 -11.90 -11.25
C ALA A 42 -4.95 -10.38 -11.18
N GLY A 43 -5.79 -9.56 -11.83
CA GLY A 43 -5.68 -8.11 -11.83
C GLY A 43 -5.94 -7.51 -10.45
N ALA A 44 -6.87 -8.08 -9.68
CA ALA A 44 -7.14 -7.68 -8.30
C ALA A 44 -5.91 -7.84 -7.37
N HIS A 45 -4.94 -8.69 -7.73
CA HIS A 45 -3.69 -8.88 -7.00
C HIS A 45 -2.53 -8.05 -7.56
N VAL A 46 -2.68 -7.47 -8.75
CA VAL A 46 -1.66 -6.66 -9.45
C VAL A 46 -2.10 -5.21 -9.44
N GLY A 47 -1.85 -4.54 -8.32
CA GLY A 47 -2.28 -3.16 -8.12
C GLY A 47 -2.20 -2.77 -6.65
N GLY A 48 -2.60 -1.55 -6.35
CA GLY A 48 -2.57 -1.01 -5.00
C GLY A 48 -1.17 -0.55 -4.57
N ALA A 49 -1.15 0.35 -3.61
CA ALA A 49 0.10 0.75 -2.97
C ALA A 49 0.63 -0.39 -2.10
N ALA A 50 1.95 -0.42 -1.89
CA ALA A 50 2.60 -1.47 -1.08
C ALA A 50 2.06 -1.58 0.36
N PHE A 51 1.40 -0.52 0.86
CA PHE A 51 0.78 -0.49 2.17
C PHE A 51 -0.57 -1.21 2.27
N GLU A 52 -1.19 -1.53 1.13
CA GLU A 52 -2.50 -2.21 1.09
C GLU A 52 -2.37 -3.72 1.35
N VAL A 53 -1.17 -4.28 1.16
CA VAL A 53 -0.93 -5.73 1.24
C VAL A 53 -0.57 -6.16 2.66
N GLY A 54 -1.34 -7.08 3.27
CA GLY A 54 -1.04 -7.67 4.58
C GLY A 54 -2.13 -8.65 5.05
N THR A 55 -1.86 -9.37 6.15
CA THR A 55 -2.79 -10.38 6.69
C THR A 55 -3.94 -9.79 7.51
N GLU A 56 -3.72 -8.63 8.12
CA GLU A 56 -4.75 -7.87 8.85
C GLU A 56 -4.91 -6.51 8.18
N VAL A 57 -5.89 -6.41 7.27
CA VAL A 57 -6.17 -5.17 6.54
C VAL A 57 -7.24 -4.38 7.30
N VAL A 58 -6.90 -3.13 7.66
CA VAL A 58 -7.83 -2.18 8.26
C VAL A 58 -8.04 -0.99 7.33
N THR A 59 -9.20 -0.34 7.40
CA THR A 59 -9.41 0.94 6.71
C THR A 59 -8.65 2.04 7.43
N GLY A 60 -7.76 2.72 6.71
CA GLY A 60 -7.08 3.93 7.17
C GLY A 60 -7.59 5.17 6.44
N THR A 61 -7.38 6.33 7.05
CA THR A 61 -7.71 7.63 6.47
C THR A 61 -6.45 8.44 6.30
N ILE A 62 -6.15 8.82 5.06
CA ILE A 62 -5.02 9.69 4.70
C ILE A 62 -5.55 11.05 4.29
N ARG A 63 -5.07 12.10 4.95
CA ARG A 63 -5.38 13.48 4.59
C ARG A 63 -4.36 14.01 3.62
N PHE A 64 -4.80 14.49 2.48
CA PHE A 64 -3.99 15.23 1.51
C PHE A 64 -4.19 16.72 1.73
N SER A 65 -3.09 17.48 1.69
CA SER A 65 -3.14 18.94 1.70
C SER A 65 -3.83 19.47 0.43
N PRO A 66 -4.31 20.72 0.44
CA PRO A 66 -4.91 21.35 -0.73
C PRO A 66 -3.99 21.33 -1.96
N ASP A 67 -2.68 21.48 -1.76
CA ASP A 67 -1.67 21.47 -2.83
C ASP A 67 -1.51 20.09 -3.50
N LEU A 68 -1.89 19.02 -2.80
CA LEU A 68 -1.86 17.64 -3.31
C LEU A 68 -3.24 17.08 -3.65
N ARG A 69 -4.30 17.91 -3.58
CA ARG A 69 -5.67 17.51 -3.95
C ARG A 69 -5.72 16.85 -5.33
N TRP A 70 -5.13 17.49 -6.34
CA TRP A 70 -5.11 17.00 -7.71
C TRP A 70 -4.52 15.59 -7.82
N TRP A 71 -3.51 15.28 -6.99
CA TRP A 71 -2.84 14.00 -6.99
C TRP A 71 -3.77 12.91 -6.46
N ALA A 72 -4.48 13.20 -5.35
CA ALA A 72 -5.45 12.29 -4.77
C ALA A 72 -6.61 12.03 -5.73
N GLU A 73 -7.18 13.06 -6.34
CA GLU A 73 -8.27 12.92 -7.30
C GLU A 73 -7.87 12.09 -8.53
N GLN A 74 -6.63 12.25 -9.02
CA GLN A 74 -6.13 11.50 -10.16
C GLN A 74 -5.78 10.04 -9.84
N ASN A 75 -5.16 9.79 -8.69
CA ASN A 75 -4.56 8.48 -8.39
C ASN A 75 -5.40 7.62 -7.43
N MET A 76 -6.38 8.22 -6.76
CA MET A 76 -7.25 7.56 -5.78
C MET A 76 -8.74 7.72 -6.11
N SER A 77 -9.08 7.92 -7.40
CA SER A 77 -10.47 8.16 -7.84
C SER A 77 -11.46 7.04 -7.51
N GLY A 78 -10.98 5.82 -7.24
CA GLY A 78 -11.79 4.68 -6.81
C GLY A 78 -11.99 4.57 -5.30
N ALA A 79 -11.28 5.37 -4.50
CA ALA A 79 -11.38 5.36 -3.04
C ALA A 79 -12.51 6.28 -2.55
N PRO A 80 -13.14 5.99 -1.39
CA PRO A 80 -14.02 6.94 -0.71
C PRO A 80 -13.24 8.22 -0.35
N ILE A 81 -13.77 9.38 -0.76
CA ILE A 81 -13.17 10.69 -0.52
C ILE A 81 -14.16 11.57 0.26
N THR A 82 -13.66 12.24 1.29
CA THR A 82 -14.38 13.27 2.05
C THR A 82 -13.66 14.61 1.94
N GLU A 83 -14.36 15.64 1.46
CA GLU A 83 -13.81 17.00 1.45
C GLU A 83 -13.62 17.54 2.88
N ARG A 84 -12.53 18.27 3.08
CA ARG A 84 -12.17 18.90 4.35
C ARG A 84 -12.06 20.42 4.17
N PRO A 85 -12.11 21.19 5.28
CA PRO A 85 -11.90 22.64 5.22
C PRO A 85 -10.61 23.02 4.48
N GLU A 86 -10.62 24.20 3.88
CA GLU A 86 -9.47 24.77 3.17
C GLU A 86 -9.00 23.98 1.94
N GLY A 87 -9.80 23.01 1.46
CA GLY A 87 -9.54 22.27 0.23
C GLY A 87 -8.72 20.99 0.40
N ALA A 88 -8.48 20.56 1.64
CA ALA A 88 -7.88 19.26 1.93
C ALA A 88 -8.86 18.11 1.62
N LEU A 89 -8.33 16.91 1.39
CA LEU A 89 -9.12 15.70 1.14
C LEU A 89 -8.74 14.60 2.12
N ASP A 90 -9.73 13.99 2.76
CA ASP A 90 -9.55 12.72 3.47
C ASP A 90 -9.90 11.57 2.51
N VAL A 91 -8.96 10.66 2.31
CA VAL A 91 -9.11 9.49 1.43
C VAL A 91 -9.03 8.23 2.27
N GLU A 92 -10.01 7.33 2.10
CA GLU A 92 -9.99 6.01 2.74
C GLU A 92 -9.19 5.01 1.93
N VAL A 93 -8.24 4.34 2.57
CA VAL A 93 -7.37 3.36 1.92
C VAL A 93 -7.26 2.08 2.76
N PRO A 94 -7.13 0.89 2.15
CA PRO A 94 -6.79 -0.31 2.89
C PRO A 94 -5.35 -0.23 3.40
N VAL A 95 -5.13 -0.62 4.66
CA VAL A 95 -3.81 -0.65 5.30
C VAL A 95 -3.56 -2.05 5.84
N GLY A 96 -2.75 -2.83 5.12
CA GLY A 96 -2.24 -4.14 5.55
C GLY A 96 -0.76 -4.11 5.95
N ASN A 97 0.00 -3.09 5.53
CA ASN A 97 1.42 -2.94 5.86
C ASN A 97 1.73 -1.50 6.32
N PRO A 98 1.68 -1.25 7.64
CA PRO A 98 1.94 0.08 8.21
C PRO A 98 3.34 0.62 7.92
N SER A 99 4.36 -0.24 7.81
CA SER A 99 5.74 0.21 7.51
C SER A 99 5.85 0.77 6.08
N ALA A 100 5.17 0.12 5.12
CA ALA A 100 5.08 0.64 3.76
C ALA A 100 4.25 1.93 3.69
N LEU A 101 3.22 2.08 4.54
CA LEU A 101 2.43 3.31 4.62
C LEU A 101 3.30 4.48 5.06
N ILE A 102 4.10 4.29 6.11
CA ILE A 102 5.03 5.30 6.63
C ILE A 102 6.00 5.77 5.55
N SER A 103 6.63 4.83 4.84
CA SER A 103 7.57 5.17 3.76
C SER A 103 6.90 5.94 2.63
N TRP A 104 5.66 5.56 2.27
CA TRP A 104 4.88 6.24 1.25
C TRP A 104 4.49 7.66 1.67
N VAL A 105 4.02 7.85 2.91
CA VAL A 105 3.67 9.16 3.48
C VAL A 105 4.88 10.11 3.53
N ILE A 106 6.04 9.62 3.98
CA ILE A 106 7.28 10.40 3.99
C ILE A 106 7.66 10.86 2.58
N GLY A 107 7.39 10.03 1.56
CA GLY A 107 7.65 10.36 0.15
C GLY A 107 6.93 11.61 -0.37
N PHE A 108 5.86 12.07 0.30
CA PHE A 108 5.17 13.32 -0.05
C PHE A 108 5.74 14.57 0.63
N GLY A 109 6.84 14.44 1.38
CA GLY A 109 7.56 15.59 1.95
C GLY A 109 6.73 16.45 2.92
N GLY A 110 5.68 15.89 3.53
CA GLY A 110 4.81 16.58 4.48
C GLY A 110 3.45 17.03 3.91
N GLY A 111 3.17 16.81 2.63
CA GLY A 111 1.87 17.13 2.05
C GLY A 111 0.72 16.16 2.40
N VAL A 112 1.00 15.08 3.14
CA VAL A 112 0.00 14.10 3.56
C VAL A 112 0.12 13.76 5.05
N GLU A 113 -1.00 13.47 5.69
CA GLU A 113 -1.10 13.07 7.10
C GLU A 113 -1.84 11.72 7.24
N ILE A 114 -1.35 10.85 8.13
CA ILE A 114 -2.08 9.67 8.59
C ILE A 114 -3.07 10.12 9.66
N VAL A 115 -4.36 10.21 9.33
CA VAL A 115 -5.43 10.54 10.28
C VAL A 115 -5.84 9.30 11.07
N SER A 116 -5.91 8.15 10.41
CA SER A 116 -6.22 6.87 11.03
C SER A 116 -5.51 5.69 10.31
N PRO A 117 -5.21 4.58 11.01
CA PRO A 117 -5.40 4.39 12.44
C PRO A 117 -4.38 5.16 13.29
N PRO A 118 -4.72 5.57 14.53
CA PRO A 118 -3.79 6.29 15.42
C PRO A 118 -2.47 5.56 15.65
N ALA A 119 -2.49 4.22 15.67
CA ALA A 119 -1.28 3.40 15.80
C ALA A 119 -0.30 3.60 14.64
N ALA A 120 -0.80 3.74 13.40
CA ALA A 120 0.05 4.01 12.24
C ALA A 120 0.64 5.42 12.30
N ARG A 121 -0.15 6.40 12.77
CA ARG A 121 0.35 7.76 13.03
C ARG A 121 1.43 7.77 14.10
N GLN A 122 1.25 7.04 15.21
CA GLN A 122 2.26 6.93 16.26
C GLN A 122 3.54 6.27 15.73
N ALA A 123 3.42 5.19 14.96
CA ALA A 123 4.58 4.54 14.35
C ALA A 123 5.35 5.45 13.39
N LEU A 124 4.68 6.35 12.66
CA LEU A 124 5.35 7.40 11.87
C LEU A 124 6.15 8.35 12.76
N LEU A 125 5.55 8.82 13.86
CA LEU A 125 6.24 9.72 14.80
C LEU A 125 7.46 9.05 15.43
N ASP A 126 7.31 7.80 15.89
CA ASP A 126 8.40 7.00 16.46
C ASP A 126 9.52 6.76 15.43
N HIS A 127 9.16 6.55 14.15
CA HIS A 127 10.13 6.41 13.07
C HIS A 127 10.93 7.69 12.82
N LEU A 128 10.28 8.86 12.92
CA LEU A 128 10.92 10.16 12.68
C LEU A 128 11.70 10.67 13.91
N ALA A 129 11.33 10.26 15.13
CA ALA A 129 11.90 10.74 16.38
C ALA A 129 13.44 10.74 16.43
N PRO A 130 14.16 9.70 15.97
CA PRO A 130 15.63 9.70 15.97
C PRO A 130 16.28 10.73 15.02
N PHE A 131 15.55 11.22 14.02
CA PHE A 131 16.06 12.15 13.00
C PHE A 131 15.73 13.61 13.28
N VAL A 132 14.78 13.86 14.19
CA VAL A 132 14.35 15.21 14.59
C VAL A 132 14.90 15.62 15.95
N ALA A 133 15.40 14.68 16.74
CA ALA A 133 16.17 14.98 17.93
C ALA A 133 17.47 15.67 17.48
N GLU A 134 17.64 16.93 17.85
CA GLU A 134 18.83 17.72 17.59
C GLU A 134 20.05 16.91 18.05
N THR A 135 20.98 16.61 17.14
CA THR A 135 22.27 16.04 17.50
C THR A 135 22.98 17.06 18.39
N ALA A 136 22.90 16.87 19.70
CA ALA A 136 23.60 17.68 20.69
C ALA A 136 25.12 17.59 20.54
#